data_AF-A0A974A770-F1
#
_entry.id   AF-A0A974A770-F1
#
_cell.length_a   1.000
_cell.length_b   1.000
_cell.length_c   1.000
_cell.angle_alpha   90.00
_cell.angle_beta   90.00
_cell.angle_gamma   90.00
#
_symmetry.space_group_name_H-M   'P 1'
#
loop_
_entity.id
_entity.type
_entity.pdbx_description
1 polymer ?
#
loop_
_entity_poly.entity_id
_entity_poly.type
_entity_poly.pdbx_seq_one_letter_code
_entity_poly.pdbx_strand_id
1 'polypeptide(L)'
;MFFLMRTAFWLTLVLVLISFGSEEKAEATVDPIKAFFAAQATVSDLGGFCSRNPQVCETGGEALSAIGARARDGARMVYEFIDSKSDTIDETKVAAKEEFSELTTGSTAKLGTLTAPDLSQPWTGIETTGVQAQSEIGPVPRPNPRAI
;
A
#
# COMPACT_ATOMS: atom_id res chain seq x y z
N MET A 1 -10.04 -15.89 -5.21
CA MET A 1 -9.72 -15.58 -6.63
C MET A 1 -10.27 -14.23 -7.13
N PHE A 2 -11.28 -13.58 -6.52
CA PHE A 2 -11.81 -12.28 -7.00
C PHE A 2 -11.09 -11.01 -6.48
N PHE A 3 -10.16 -11.15 -5.53
CA PHE A 3 -9.46 -10.01 -4.91
C PHE A 3 -8.49 -9.32 -5.86
N LEU A 4 -7.73 -10.09 -6.67
CA LEU A 4 -6.81 -9.54 -7.66
C LEU A 4 -7.54 -8.79 -8.78
N MET A 5 -8.65 -9.34 -9.28
CA MET A 5 -9.48 -8.63 -10.26
C MET A 5 -10.05 -7.34 -9.70
N ARG A 6 -10.51 -7.37 -8.44
CA ARG A 6 -11.04 -6.18 -7.78
C ARG A 6 -9.94 -5.14 -7.54
N THR A 7 -8.77 -5.52 -7.01
CA THR A 7 -7.65 -4.59 -6.76
C THR A 7 -7.01 -4.08 -8.04
N ALA A 8 -6.78 -4.93 -9.05
CA ALA A 8 -6.32 -4.49 -10.37
C ALA A 8 -7.32 -3.53 -11.02
N PHE A 9 -8.63 -3.83 -10.92
CA PHE A 9 -9.68 -2.91 -11.38
C PHE A 9 -9.63 -1.58 -10.63
N TRP A 10 -9.54 -1.59 -9.30
CA TRP A 10 -9.45 -0.37 -8.49
C TRP A 10 -8.17 0.43 -8.78
N LEU A 11 -7.01 -0.22 -8.93
CA LEU A 11 -5.76 0.46 -9.30
C LEU A 11 -5.85 1.07 -10.69
N THR A 12 -6.39 0.34 -11.66
CA THR A 12 -6.61 0.85 -13.02
C THR A 12 -7.57 2.03 -13.01
N LEU A 13 -8.67 1.94 -12.25
CA LEU A 13 -9.65 3.02 -12.09
C LEU A 13 -8.99 4.27 -11.48
N VAL A 14 -8.19 4.11 -10.44
CA VAL A 14 -7.46 5.20 -9.79
C VAL A 14 -6.43 5.81 -10.74
N LEU A 15 -5.64 4.98 -11.46
CA LEU A 15 -4.67 5.43 -12.47
C LEU A 15 -5.34 6.24 -13.57
N VAL A 16 -6.50 5.78 -14.04
CA VAL A 16 -7.30 6.48 -15.06
C VAL A 16 -7.87 7.80 -14.52
N LEU A 17 -8.39 7.83 -13.28
CA LEU A 17 -8.84 9.07 -12.64
C LEU A 17 -7.70 10.09 -12.47
N ILE A 18 -6.50 9.63 -12.12
CA ILE A 18 -5.31 10.49 -12.02
C ILE A 18 -4.99 11.11 -13.39
N SER A 19 -4.98 10.33 -14.47
CA SER A 19 -4.73 10.84 -15.82
C SER A 19 -5.82 11.81 -16.31
N PHE A 20 -7.08 11.65 -15.88
CA PHE A 20 -8.15 12.59 -16.25
C PHE A 20 -8.06 13.94 -15.53
N GLY A 21 -7.32 14.03 -14.42
CA GLY A 21 -7.06 15.29 -13.72
C GLY A 21 -5.91 16.11 -14.32
N SER A 22 -5.11 15.54 -15.23
CA SER A 22 -4.10 16.29 -15.98
C SER A 22 -4.70 16.78 -17.30
N GLU A 23 -5.19 18.02 -17.35
CA GLU A 23 -5.69 18.64 -18.58
C GLU A 23 -4.62 18.85 -19.67
N GLU A 24 -3.35 18.58 -19.34
CA GLU A 24 -2.34 18.45 -20.37
C GLU A 24 -2.41 17.05 -20.97
N LYS A 25 -2.74 16.99 -22.27
CA LYS A 25 -2.41 15.87 -23.16
C LYS A 25 -0.89 15.71 -23.21
N ALA A 26 -0.29 15.31 -22.11
CA ALA A 26 1.08 14.85 -22.09
C ALA A 26 1.04 13.48 -22.76
N GLU A 27 1.68 13.35 -23.91
CA GLU A 27 2.33 12.09 -24.27
C GLU A 27 3.33 11.79 -23.15
N ALA A 28 2.84 11.27 -22.03
CA ALA A 28 3.63 10.89 -20.89
C ALA A 28 4.30 9.58 -21.26
N THR A 29 5.29 9.66 -22.14
CA THR A 29 6.33 8.65 -22.25
C THR A 29 7.06 8.68 -20.91
N VAL A 30 6.54 7.93 -19.94
CA VAL A 30 7.19 7.76 -18.64
C VAL A 30 8.46 6.98 -18.92
N ASP A 31 9.56 7.73 -19.03
CA ASP A 31 10.88 7.16 -19.23
C ASP A 31 11.28 6.44 -17.92
N PRO A 32 11.46 5.10 -17.95
CA PRO A 32 11.79 4.32 -16.76
C PRO A 32 13.08 4.81 -16.10
N ILE A 33 14.02 5.37 -16.88
CA ILE A 33 15.26 5.94 -16.35
C ILE A 33 14.95 7.21 -15.55
N LYS A 34 14.09 8.10 -16.06
CA LYS A 34 13.67 9.31 -15.34
C LYS A 34 12.88 8.97 -14.08
N ALA A 35 11.99 7.97 -14.15
CA ALA A 35 11.25 7.49 -13.00
C ALA A 35 12.17 6.95 -11.90
N PHE A 36 13.21 6.20 -12.27
CA PHE A 36 14.22 5.71 -11.33
C PHE A 36 14.97 6.86 -10.64
N PHE A 37 15.42 7.87 -11.39
CA PHE A 37 16.08 9.04 -10.80
C PHE A 37 15.15 9.85 -9.91
N ALA A 38 13.88 10.02 -10.26
CA ALA A 38 12.89 10.69 -9.43
C ALA A 38 12.62 9.95 -8.12
N ALA A 39 12.53 8.62 -8.18
CA ALA A 39 12.40 7.78 -6.98
C ALA A 39 13.64 7.93 -6.08
N GLN A 40 14.84 7.88 -6.65
CA GLN A 40 16.09 8.04 -5.89
C GLN A 40 16.19 9.43 -5.24
N ALA A 41 15.78 10.48 -5.95
CA ALA A 41 15.70 11.83 -5.41
C ALA A 41 14.71 11.92 -4.23
N THR A 42 13.57 11.23 -4.31
CA THR A 42 12.60 11.15 -3.22
C THR A 42 13.19 10.46 -1.98
N VAL A 43 13.90 9.35 -2.17
CA VAL A 43 14.59 8.65 -1.07
C VAL A 43 15.65 9.53 -0.41
N SER A 44 16.36 10.35 -1.19
CA SER A 44 17.29 11.34 -0.66
C SER A 44 16.58 12.40 0.21
N ASP A 45 15.40 12.87 -0.21
CA ASP A 45 14.60 13.85 0.54
C ASP A 45 14.07 13.28 1.88
N LEU A 46 13.73 11.99 1.92
CA LEU A 46 13.36 11.29 3.15
C LEU A 46 14.45 11.41 4.24
N GLY A 47 15.74 11.43 3.87
CA GLY A 47 16.83 11.68 4.83
C GLY A 47 16.73 13.07 5.48
N GLY A 48 16.37 14.09 4.71
CA GLY A 48 16.09 15.43 5.21
C GLY A 48 14.81 15.49 6.06
N PHE A 49 13.80 14.68 5.74
CA PHE A 49 12.57 14.55 6.52
C PHE A 49 12.82 13.92 7.90
N CYS A 50 13.64 12.87 7.99
CA CYS A 50 14.00 12.24 9.26
C CYS A 50 14.72 13.21 10.21
N SER A 51 15.54 14.11 9.66
CA SER A 51 16.21 15.15 10.47
C SER A 51 15.21 16.11 11.12
N ARG A 52 14.04 16.32 10.51
CA ARG A 52 12.97 17.18 11.03
C ARG A 52 11.96 16.44 11.91
N ASN A 53 11.76 15.13 11.68
CA ASN A 53 10.78 14.31 12.39
C ASN A 53 11.40 12.96 12.81
N PRO A 54 12.24 12.94 13.87
CA PRO A 54 12.97 11.74 14.26
C PRO A 54 12.06 10.60 14.72
N GLN A 55 10.94 10.90 15.40
CA GLN A 55 10.04 9.86 15.91
C GLN A 55 9.38 9.05 14.79
N VAL A 56 9.10 9.67 13.63
CA VAL A 56 8.50 8.97 12.48
C VAL A 56 9.48 7.97 11.88
N CYS A 57 10.77 8.31 11.82
CA CYS A 57 11.77 7.42 11.26
C CYS A 57 12.19 6.30 12.23
N GLU A 58 12.06 6.51 13.54
CA GLU A 58 12.27 5.44 14.53
C GLU A 58 11.17 4.37 14.44
N THR A 59 9.90 4.76 14.59
CA THR A 59 8.78 3.82 14.42
C THR A 59 8.71 3.23 13.01
N GLY A 60 8.99 4.04 11.99
CA GLY A 60 9.01 3.60 10.60
C GLY A 60 10.15 2.63 10.29
N GLY A 61 11.33 2.83 10.89
CA GLY A 61 12.50 1.98 10.71
C GLY A 61 12.28 0.55 11.22
N GLU A 62 11.60 0.39 12.35
CA GLU A 62 11.22 -0.93 12.87
C GLU A 62 10.28 -1.67 11.91
N ALA A 63 9.26 -0.98 11.41
CA ALA A 63 8.32 -1.54 10.43
C ALA A 63 9.01 -1.90 9.11
N LEU A 64 9.86 -1.01 8.59
CA LEU A 64 10.62 -1.23 7.36
C LEU A 64 11.63 -2.37 7.50
N SER A 65 12.23 -2.58 8.67
CA SER A 65 13.12 -3.71 8.94
C SER A 65 12.39 -5.05 8.81
N ALA A 66 11.20 -5.16 9.42
CA ALA A 66 10.38 -6.36 9.35
C ALA A 66 9.92 -6.67 7.91
N ILE A 67 9.50 -5.64 7.18
CA ILE A 67 9.11 -5.77 5.76
C ILE A 67 10.32 -6.10 4.89
N GLY A 68 11.47 -5.47 5.14
CA GLY A 68 12.70 -5.63 4.38
C GLY A 68 13.26 -7.05 4.45
N ALA A 69 13.14 -7.72 5.61
CA ALA A 69 13.51 -9.13 5.74
C ALA A 69 12.69 -10.01 4.77
N ARG A 70 11.37 -9.82 4.72
CA ARG A 70 10.47 -10.56 3.82
C ARG A 70 10.70 -10.20 2.35
N ALA A 71 10.99 -8.93 2.07
CA ALA A 71 11.29 -8.48 0.72
C ALA A 71 12.55 -9.14 0.15
N ARG A 72 13.59 -9.39 0.98
CA ARG A 72 14.79 -10.12 0.56
C ARG A 72 14.49 -11.57 0.22
N ASP A 73 13.67 -12.24 1.03
CA ASP A 73 13.24 -13.61 0.76
C ASP A 73 12.44 -13.69 -0.56
N GLY A 74 11.54 -12.72 -0.79
CA GLY A 74 10.79 -12.61 -2.04
C GLY A 74 11.66 -12.31 -3.25
N ALA A 75 12.63 -11.39 -3.11
CA ALA A 75 13.58 -11.09 -4.18
C ALA A 75 14.38 -12.33 -4.58
N ARG A 76 14.86 -13.11 -3.60
CA ARG A 76 15.56 -14.37 -3.86
C ARG A 76 14.69 -15.35 -4.65
N MET A 77 13.42 -15.50 -4.28
CA MET A 77 12.49 -16.38 -4.99
C MET A 77 12.29 -15.95 -6.46
N VAL A 78 12.16 -14.65 -6.71
CA VAL A 78 12.06 -14.11 -8.09
C VAL A 78 13.35 -14.34 -8.87
N TYR A 79 14.52 -14.13 -8.24
CA TYR A 79 15.81 -14.39 -8.89
C TYR A 79 15.98 -15.87 -9.26
N GLU A 80 15.66 -16.79 -8.37
CA GLU A 80 15.72 -18.24 -8.65
C GLU A 80 14.71 -18.64 -9.75
N PHE A 81 13.55 -17.97 -9.84
CA PHE A 81 12.59 -18.19 -10.92
C PHE A 81 13.11 -17.69 -12.27
N ILE A 82 13.76 -16.53 -12.33
CA ILE A 82 14.34 -15.99 -13.56
C ILE A 82 15.52 -16.86 -14.00
N ASP A 83 16.41 -17.23 -13.08
CA ASP A 83 17.59 -18.06 -13.35
C ASP A 83 17.19 -19.44 -13.91
N SER A 84 16.20 -20.09 -13.30
CA SER A 84 15.64 -21.35 -13.80
C SER A 84 14.89 -21.23 -15.13
N LYS A 85 14.40 -20.04 -15.50
CA LYS A 85 13.82 -19.78 -16.83
C LYS A 85 14.88 -19.45 -17.86
N SER A 86 15.98 -18.77 -17.51
CA SER A 86 17.02 -18.38 -18.47
C SER A 86 17.70 -19.57 -19.14
N ASP A 87 17.77 -20.73 -18.48
CA ASP A 87 18.21 -21.98 -19.12
C ASP A 87 17.25 -22.50 -20.21
N THR A 88 16.03 -21.94 -20.30
CA THR A 88 14.97 -22.32 -21.25
C THR A 88 14.55 -21.20 -22.21
N ILE A 89 15.10 -19.99 -22.08
CA ILE A 89 14.69 -18.83 -22.88
C ILE A 89 15.82 -18.45 -23.84
N ASP A 90 15.79 -19.05 -25.03
CA ASP A 90 16.28 -18.40 -26.24
C ASP A 90 15.35 -17.21 -26.57
N GLU A 91 15.92 -16.14 -27.08
CA GLU A 91 15.41 -14.77 -27.12
C GLU A 91 13.91 -14.64 -27.47
N THR A 92 13.13 -13.97 -26.61
CA THR A 92 12.10 -12.95 -26.91
C THR A 92 11.02 -12.97 -25.81
N LYS A 93 10.76 -11.80 -25.21
CA LYS A 93 9.71 -11.46 -24.22
C LYS A 93 10.10 -11.54 -22.73
N VAL A 94 11.09 -10.73 -22.35
CA VAL A 94 11.09 -10.12 -21.01
C VAL A 94 10.16 -8.90 -21.04
N ALA A 95 8.86 -9.15 -21.09
CA ALA A 95 7.85 -8.20 -20.63
C ALA A 95 7.21 -8.87 -19.41
N ALA A 96 7.47 -8.28 -18.24
CA ALA A 96 7.13 -8.78 -16.92
C ALA A 96 5.76 -9.50 -16.87
N LYS A 97 5.81 -10.84 -16.87
CA LYS A 97 4.70 -11.69 -16.47
C LYS A 97 5.04 -12.24 -15.09
N GLU A 98 4.89 -11.39 -14.08
CA GLU A 98 4.92 -11.83 -12.68
C GLU A 98 3.58 -12.50 -12.36
N GLU A 99 3.47 -13.79 -12.67
CA GLU A 99 2.54 -14.65 -11.95
C GLU A 99 3.08 -14.85 -10.54
N PHE A 100 2.59 -14.03 -9.60
CA PHE A 100 2.82 -14.26 -8.18
C PHE A 100 2.03 -15.51 -7.78
N SER A 101 2.71 -16.65 -7.82
CA SER A 101 2.25 -17.92 -7.30
C SER A 101 1.75 -17.73 -5.88
N GLU A 102 0.54 -18.23 -5.64
CA GLU A 102 -0.08 -18.54 -4.36
C GLU A 102 0.94 -18.58 -3.21
N LEU A 103 1.08 -17.45 -2.50
CA LEU A 103 1.72 -17.47 -1.20
C LEU A 103 0.77 -18.21 -0.27
N THR A 104 0.99 -19.52 -0.20
CA THR A 104 0.61 -20.37 0.91
C THR A 104 1.26 -19.78 2.16
N THR A 105 0.61 -18.78 2.78
CA THR A 105 0.69 -18.63 4.23
C THR A 105 0.40 -20.02 4.78
N GLY A 106 1.33 -20.56 5.57
CA GLY A 106 1.29 -21.93 6.12
C GLY A 106 0.11 -22.25 7.04
N SER A 107 -1.05 -21.64 6.82
CA SER A 107 -2.32 -22.18 7.26
C SER A 107 -2.58 -23.45 6.45
N THR A 108 -2.22 -24.59 7.04
CA THR A 108 -2.79 -25.88 6.68
C THR A 108 -4.28 -25.87 7.04
N ALA A 109 -5.08 -25.07 6.33
CA ALA A 109 -6.53 -25.03 6.43
C ALA A 109 -7.19 -26.26 5.81
N LYS A 110 -6.50 -27.41 5.81
CA LYS A 110 -7.09 -28.71 5.53
C LYS A 110 -7.26 -29.57 6.78
N LEU A 111 -6.73 -29.14 7.92
CA LEU A 111 -7.03 -29.69 9.25
C LEU A 111 -7.07 -28.57 10.30
N GLY A 112 -8.02 -27.64 10.18
CA GLY A 112 -8.34 -26.73 11.27
C GLY A 112 -9.14 -27.46 12.35
N THR A 113 -8.72 -27.36 13.61
CA THR A 113 -9.49 -27.78 14.81
C THR A 113 -10.62 -26.80 15.17
N LEU A 114 -10.78 -25.74 14.38
CA LEU A 114 -11.83 -24.75 14.58
C LEU A 114 -13.19 -25.38 14.30
N THR A 115 -14.01 -25.46 15.33
CA THR A 115 -15.38 -25.92 15.24
C THR A 115 -16.29 -24.78 14.77
N ALA A 116 -17.46 -25.09 14.20
CA ALA A 116 -18.44 -24.08 13.80
C ALA A 116 -18.72 -22.95 14.83
N PRO A 117 -18.74 -23.19 16.16
CA PRO A 117 -18.87 -22.11 17.14
C PRO A 117 -17.66 -21.18 17.25
N ASP A 118 -16.43 -21.63 16.94
CA ASP A 118 -15.23 -20.78 16.97
C ASP A 118 -15.24 -19.73 15.85
N LEU A 119 -16.02 -19.97 14.79
CA LEU A 119 -16.22 -19.04 13.68
C LEU A 119 -17.26 -17.96 13.99
N SER A 120 -18.01 -18.08 15.10
CA SER A 120 -18.91 -17.03 15.54
C SER A 120 -18.12 -16.00 16.36
N GLN A 121 -18.08 -14.74 15.91
CA GLN A 121 -17.47 -13.67 16.70
C GLN A 121 -18.37 -13.37 17.91
N PRO A 122 -17.89 -13.57 19.16
CA PRO A 122 -18.73 -13.38 20.35
C PRO A 122 -18.94 -11.91 20.72
N TRP A 123 -18.20 -10.99 20.09
CA TRP A 123 -18.31 -9.57 20.38
C TRP A 123 -19.29 -8.89 19.43
N THR A 124 -20.50 -8.65 19.91
CA THR A 124 -21.36 -7.59 19.41
C THR A 124 -20.90 -6.26 20.00
N GLY A 125 -20.59 -5.29 19.14
CA GLY A 125 -20.40 -3.92 19.59
C GLY A 125 -21.64 -3.45 20.35
N ILE A 126 -21.42 -2.73 21.44
CA ILE A 126 -22.48 -2.01 22.15
C ILE A 126 -23.23 -1.16 21.12
N GLU A 127 -24.51 -1.47 20.91
CA GLU A 127 -25.43 -0.65 20.14
C GLU A 127 -25.55 0.68 20.89
N THR A 128 -24.81 1.69 20.43
CA THR A 128 -24.98 3.07 20.90
C THR A 128 -26.33 3.55 20.38
N THR A 129 -27.39 3.23 21.11
CA THR A 129 -28.67 3.90 21.03
C THR A 129 -28.42 5.38 21.33
N GLY A 130 -28.33 6.20 20.28
CA GLY A 130 -28.40 7.66 20.33
C GLY A 130 -27.49 8.36 21.33
N VAL A 131 -26.18 8.45 21.04
CA VAL A 131 -25.39 9.57 21.58
C VAL A 131 -25.58 10.74 20.63
N GLN A 132 -26.50 11.64 20.97
CA GLN A 132 -26.54 12.96 20.36
C GLN A 132 -25.18 13.62 20.56
N ALA A 133 -24.57 14.09 19.46
CA ALA A 133 -23.44 14.99 19.54
C ALA A 133 -23.92 16.33 20.13
N GLN A 134 -23.93 16.45 21.45
CA GLN A 134 -23.88 17.75 22.10
C GLN A 134 -22.41 18.09 22.32
N SER A 135 -21.83 18.76 21.31
CA SER A 135 -20.61 19.53 21.55
C SER A 135 -20.96 20.64 22.54
N GLU A 136 -20.49 20.50 23.78
CA GLU A 136 -20.46 21.56 24.79
C GLU A 136 -19.37 22.60 24.46
N ILE A 137 -19.31 23.02 23.20
CA ILE A 137 -18.50 24.16 22.78
C ILE A 137 -19.50 25.28 22.55
N GLY A 138 -19.64 26.13 23.57
CA GLY A 138 -20.44 27.34 23.50
C GLY A 138 -20.03 28.22 22.31
N PRO A 139 -20.93 29.11 21.85
CA PRO A 139 -20.70 29.91 20.66
C PRO A 139 -19.42 30.73 20.78
N VAL A 140 -18.46 30.49 19.87
CA VAL A 140 -17.24 31.27 19.77
C VAL A 140 -17.62 32.71 19.41
N PRO A 141 -17.22 33.73 20.19
CA PRO A 141 -17.55 35.12 19.89
C PRO A 141 -16.89 35.53 18.56
N ARG A 142 -17.69 36.03 17.62
CA ARG A 142 -17.19 36.62 16.36
C ARG A 142 -16.51 37.97 16.65
N PRO A 143 -15.32 38.24 16.09
CA PRO A 143 -14.71 39.56 16.18
C PRO A 143 -15.57 40.60 15.48
N ASN A 144 -15.81 41.74 16.15
CA ASN A 144 -16.52 42.89 15.59
C ASN A 144 -15.59 43.65 14.61
N PRO A 145 -15.95 43.80 13.32
CA PRO A 145 -15.11 44.48 12.33
C PRO A 145 -15.12 46.03 12.45
N ARG A 146 -15.55 46.61 13.58
CA ARG A 146 -15.53 48.08 13.82
C ARG A 146 -14.93 48.46 15.17
N ALA A 147 -13.74 47.98 15.46
CA ALA A 147 -12.91 48.56 16.52
C ALA A 147 -11.55 48.97 15.93
N ILE A 148 -11.50 50.25 15.54
CA ILE A 148 -10.32 51.08 15.21
C ILE A 148 -9.65 50.77 13.87
#